data_AF-A0AAU0F2I4-F1
#
_entry.id   AF-A0AAU0F2I4-F1
#
_cell.length_a   1.000
_cell.length_b   1.000
_cell.length_c   1.000
_cell.angle_alpha   90.00
_cell.angle_beta   90.00
_cell.angle_gamma   90.00
#
_symmetry.space_group_name_H-M   'P 1'
#
loop_
_entity.id
_entity.type
_entity.pdbx_description
1 polymer ?
#
loop_
_entity_poly.entity_id
_entity_poly.type
_entity_poly.pdbx_seq_one_letter_code
_entity_poly.pdbx_strand_id
1 'polypeptide(L)'
;MKESLHLEAYQKHLDNLRNDVKNYFGKSLFSVKDFSDLASEAKISTQTLRRFFGKIDRNKNVSTTSLNIICNYIGYTDWDSYCKQKNNEDDFIDNTSILKLIFSFYDNVINSNTSIETKEFYDINFDFSETIITNPNFAKQFLLRYQNQKNILQYVFPFFPYYNKCATDWYVKLMESYLSIDKTPHIQVSMNAFLAFGAFLSKNNKKFHRYLSKCENAIEAMREEYEFFYWPETRYAVAKIFEASLQNDRNKILSIIDEFIQRNNKTNSNGIIHTETELLYFNICNALIWTGDFDIANEVYNAFKSDIIEQNHIFCNISKKYIKNRDLKVNGLALTFLENFHNQNYIEYKGVSQWNYSDYENVFQNFSDLVSADKFDISKRISIKSELNYLTEKTGFKKIQDILPLL
;
A
#
# COMPACT_ATOMS: atom_id res chain seq x y z
N MET A 1 -26.64 39.95 -11.31
CA MET A 1 -25.67 39.71 -10.22
C MET A 1 -25.53 38.23 -9.84
N LYS A 2 -26.61 37.49 -9.53
CA LYS A 2 -26.53 36.03 -9.29
C LYS A 2 -26.15 35.21 -10.53
N GLU A 3 -26.64 35.56 -11.72
CA GLU A 3 -26.25 34.87 -12.98
C GLU A 3 -24.79 35.13 -13.39
N SER A 4 -24.27 36.34 -13.16
CA SER A 4 -22.86 36.66 -13.48
C SER A 4 -21.89 35.91 -12.57
N LEU A 5 -22.23 35.77 -11.28
CA LEU A 5 -21.47 34.97 -10.30
C LEU A 5 -21.41 33.48 -10.68
N HIS A 6 -22.51 32.90 -11.17
CA HIS A 6 -22.53 31.50 -11.63
C HIS A 6 -21.71 31.29 -12.92
N LEU A 7 -21.72 32.26 -13.84
CA LEU A 7 -20.91 32.22 -15.06
C LEU A 7 -19.41 32.35 -14.77
N GLU A 8 -19.02 33.20 -13.83
CA GLU A 8 -17.62 33.36 -13.40
C GLU A 8 -17.08 32.09 -12.72
N ALA A 9 -17.86 31.46 -11.83
CA ALA A 9 -17.48 30.20 -11.18
C ALA A 9 -17.35 29.05 -12.20
N TYR A 10 -18.28 28.95 -13.15
CA TYR A 10 -18.23 27.96 -14.21
C TYR A 10 -17.00 28.14 -15.11
N GLN A 11 -16.68 29.38 -15.48
CA GLN A 11 -15.51 29.68 -16.29
C GLN A 11 -14.20 29.38 -15.54
N LYS A 12 -14.12 29.73 -14.24
CA LYS A 12 -13.01 29.36 -13.36
C LYS A 12 -12.79 27.84 -13.34
N HIS A 13 -13.85 27.05 -13.18
CA HIS A 13 -13.74 25.59 -13.20
C HIS A 13 -13.28 25.05 -14.56
N LEU A 14 -13.75 25.63 -15.67
CA LEU A 14 -13.32 25.23 -17.01
C LEU A 14 -11.83 25.50 -17.24
N ASP A 15 -11.34 26.64 -16.77
CA ASP A 15 -9.93 27.00 -16.87
C ASP A 15 -9.05 26.12 -15.98
N ASN A 16 -9.52 25.77 -14.79
CA ASN A 16 -8.88 24.77 -13.94
C ASN A 16 -8.82 23.40 -14.64
N LEU A 17 -9.92 22.95 -15.24
CA LEU A 17 -9.97 21.66 -15.93
C LEU A 17 -8.99 21.61 -17.11
N ARG A 18 -8.88 22.71 -17.87
CA ARG A 18 -7.91 22.82 -18.97
C ARG A 18 -6.48 22.66 -18.47
N ASN A 19 -6.15 23.32 -17.35
CA ASN A 19 -4.82 23.23 -16.74
C ASN A 19 -4.54 21.82 -16.21
N ASP A 20 -5.50 21.22 -15.51
CA ASP A 20 -5.39 19.86 -14.97
C ASP A 20 -5.20 18.83 -16.08
N VAL A 21 -5.95 18.94 -17.19
CA VAL A 21 -5.79 18.07 -18.37
C VAL A 21 -4.43 18.25 -19.02
N LYS A 22 -3.93 19.50 -19.14
CA LYS A 22 -2.60 19.77 -19.69
C LYS A 22 -1.49 19.17 -18.81
N ASN A 23 -1.64 19.30 -17.49
CA ASN A 23 -0.69 18.75 -16.53
C ASN A 23 -0.74 17.22 -16.56
N TYR A 24 -1.94 16.63 -16.60
CA TYR A 24 -2.14 15.18 -16.67
C TYR A 24 -1.57 14.57 -17.95
N PHE A 25 -1.73 15.25 -19.08
CA PHE A 25 -1.21 14.80 -20.37
C PHE A 25 0.33 14.86 -20.44
N GLY A 26 0.97 15.77 -19.68
CA GLY A 26 2.43 15.84 -19.54
C GLY A 26 3.20 16.26 -20.80
N LYS A 27 2.50 16.55 -21.91
CA LYS A 27 3.07 17.05 -23.17
C LYS A 27 2.55 18.44 -23.50
N SER A 28 3.30 19.17 -24.32
CA SER A 28 2.86 20.45 -24.85
C SER A 28 1.68 20.31 -25.81
N LEU A 29 0.70 21.21 -25.75
CA LEU A 29 -0.48 21.22 -26.64
C LEU A 29 -0.43 22.42 -27.61
N PHE A 30 0.42 22.32 -28.63
CA PHE A 30 0.62 23.38 -29.63
C PHE A 30 0.15 22.97 -31.03
N SER A 31 0.36 21.70 -31.40
CA SER A 31 0.08 21.17 -32.73
C SER A 31 -1.20 20.35 -32.78
N VAL A 32 -1.76 20.15 -33.98
CA VAL A 32 -2.91 19.23 -34.18
C VAL A 32 -2.55 17.79 -33.79
N LYS A 33 -1.28 17.41 -33.95
CA LYS A 33 -0.76 16.09 -33.54
C LYS A 33 -0.85 15.92 -32.03
N ASP A 34 -0.46 16.94 -31.25
CA ASP A 34 -0.53 16.90 -29.78
C ASP A 34 -1.97 16.67 -29.29
N PHE A 35 -2.94 17.31 -29.95
CA PHE A 35 -4.37 17.08 -29.67
C PHE A 35 -4.87 15.72 -30.15
N SER A 36 -4.26 15.14 -31.18
CA SER A 36 -4.59 13.78 -31.65
C SER A 36 -4.11 12.73 -30.67
N ASP A 37 -2.92 12.93 -30.11
CA ASP A 37 -2.37 12.06 -29.07
C ASP A 37 -3.25 12.10 -27.81
N LEU A 38 -3.58 13.30 -27.32
CA LEU A 38 -4.50 13.48 -26.19
C LEU A 38 -5.90 12.91 -26.47
N ALA A 39 -6.42 13.08 -27.69
CA ALA A 39 -7.71 12.53 -28.12
C ALA A 39 -7.77 11.01 -28.01
N SER A 40 -6.68 10.35 -28.42
CA SER A 40 -6.54 8.90 -28.32
C SER A 40 -6.58 8.42 -26.87
N GLU A 41 -5.82 9.09 -25.99
CA GLU A 41 -5.74 8.73 -24.58
C GLU A 41 -7.04 9.01 -23.82
N ALA A 42 -7.64 10.19 -24.03
CA ALA A 42 -8.87 10.61 -23.37
C ALA A 42 -10.15 10.01 -24.01
N LYS A 43 -10.02 9.24 -25.10
CA LYS A 43 -11.12 8.63 -25.85
C LYS A 43 -12.19 9.66 -26.26
N ILE A 44 -11.74 10.80 -26.77
CA ILE A 44 -12.60 11.91 -27.17
C ILE A 44 -12.09 12.50 -28.49
N SER A 45 -12.97 13.10 -29.30
CA SER A 45 -12.54 13.61 -30.60
C SER A 45 -11.51 14.74 -30.48
N THR A 46 -10.53 14.76 -31.39
CA THR A 46 -9.52 15.83 -31.50
C THR A 46 -10.17 17.20 -31.64
N GLN A 47 -11.27 17.31 -32.38
CA GLN A 47 -11.99 18.59 -32.54
C GLN A 47 -12.65 19.04 -31.24
N THR A 48 -13.22 18.10 -30.47
CA THR A 48 -13.79 18.41 -29.15
C THR A 48 -12.73 18.94 -28.20
N LEU A 49 -11.52 18.35 -28.18
CA LEU A 49 -10.42 18.86 -27.35
C LEU A 49 -9.91 20.22 -27.83
N ARG A 50 -9.74 20.41 -29.15
CA ARG A 50 -9.35 21.71 -29.70
C ARG A 50 -10.36 22.81 -29.36
N ARG A 51 -11.66 22.50 -29.35
CA ARG A 51 -12.72 23.41 -28.89
C ARG A 51 -12.64 23.63 -27.38
N PHE A 52 -12.48 22.57 -26.59
CA PHE A 52 -12.33 22.63 -25.14
C PHE A 52 -11.18 23.57 -24.74
N PHE A 53 -10.03 23.50 -25.40
CA PHE A 53 -8.87 24.38 -25.17
C PHE A 53 -8.95 25.74 -25.88
N GLY A 54 -10.07 26.10 -26.50
CA GLY A 54 -10.26 27.40 -27.16
C GLY A 54 -9.37 27.62 -28.40
N LYS A 55 -8.90 26.55 -29.04
CA LYS A 55 -8.13 26.61 -30.30
C LYS A 55 -9.02 26.76 -31.52
N ILE A 56 -10.29 26.34 -31.42
CA ILE A 56 -11.35 26.56 -32.42
C ILE A 56 -12.65 26.90 -31.69
N ASP A 57 -13.59 27.54 -32.39
CA ASP A 57 -14.95 27.85 -31.87
C ASP A 57 -14.96 28.40 -30.42
N ARG A 58 -14.14 29.41 -30.12
CA ARG A 58 -13.91 29.94 -28.76
C ARG A 58 -15.17 30.31 -27.98
N ASN A 59 -16.27 30.60 -28.67
CA ASN A 59 -17.55 30.99 -28.07
C ASN A 59 -18.53 29.82 -27.89
N LYS A 60 -18.15 28.59 -28.27
CA LYS A 60 -18.98 27.40 -28.12
C LYS A 60 -18.48 26.54 -26.97
N ASN A 61 -19.33 26.39 -25.96
CA ASN A 61 -19.07 25.47 -24.86
C ASN A 61 -19.08 24.02 -25.37
N VAL A 62 -18.20 23.20 -24.79
CA VAL A 62 -18.27 21.75 -24.96
C VAL A 62 -19.43 21.19 -24.13
N SER A 63 -20.04 20.12 -24.63
CA SER A 63 -21.17 19.47 -23.94
C SER A 63 -20.75 18.89 -22.58
N THR A 64 -21.69 18.79 -21.64
CA THR A 64 -21.48 18.14 -20.34
C THR A 64 -20.99 16.70 -20.49
N THR A 65 -21.48 15.95 -21.48
CA THR A 65 -20.99 14.60 -21.78
C THR A 65 -19.49 14.60 -22.13
N SER A 66 -19.05 15.56 -22.94
CA SER A 66 -17.63 15.73 -23.26
C SER A 66 -16.81 16.11 -22.03
N LEU A 67 -17.34 17.00 -21.18
CA LEU A 67 -16.69 17.36 -19.91
C LEU A 67 -16.55 16.15 -18.99
N ASN A 68 -17.58 15.30 -18.88
CA ASN A 68 -17.50 14.07 -18.09
C ASN A 68 -16.42 13.13 -18.60
N ILE A 69 -16.28 12.96 -19.92
CA ILE A 69 -15.21 12.13 -20.51
C ILE A 69 -13.82 12.72 -20.17
N ILE A 70 -13.67 14.03 -20.27
CA ILE A 70 -12.43 14.74 -19.95
C ILE A 70 -12.10 14.61 -18.45
N CYS A 71 -13.09 14.75 -17.57
CA CYS A 71 -12.96 14.54 -16.13
C CYS A 71 -12.55 13.09 -15.81
N ASN A 72 -13.15 12.10 -16.46
CA ASN A 72 -12.78 10.69 -16.31
C ASN A 72 -11.34 10.40 -16.74
N TYR A 73 -10.88 11.04 -17.80
CA TYR A 73 -9.49 10.94 -18.25
C TYR A 73 -8.52 11.35 -17.12
N ILE A 74 -8.79 12.47 -16.45
CA ILE A 74 -7.97 12.96 -15.33
C ILE A 74 -8.33 12.37 -13.95
N GLY A 75 -9.25 11.40 -13.89
CA GLY A 75 -9.54 10.62 -12.67
C GLY A 75 -10.78 11.01 -11.86
N TYR A 76 -11.61 11.94 -12.34
CA TYR A 76 -12.86 12.33 -11.70
C TYR A 76 -14.05 11.61 -12.33
N THR A 77 -15.10 11.31 -11.56
CA THR A 77 -16.28 10.57 -12.06
C THR A 77 -17.04 11.33 -13.14
N ASP A 78 -17.21 12.64 -12.95
CA ASP A 78 -17.94 13.54 -13.84
C ASP A 78 -17.61 15.01 -13.53
N TRP A 79 -18.18 15.91 -14.33
CA TRP A 79 -18.01 17.36 -14.21
C TRP A 79 -18.52 17.92 -12.87
N ASP A 80 -19.62 17.40 -12.33
CA ASP A 80 -20.20 17.89 -11.08
C ASP A 80 -19.31 17.53 -9.88
N SER A 81 -18.80 16.30 -9.84
CA SER A 81 -17.81 15.86 -8.85
C SER A 81 -16.53 16.69 -8.93
N TYR A 82 -16.07 17.02 -10.14
CA TYR A 82 -14.91 17.88 -10.36
C TYR A 82 -15.13 19.28 -9.78
N CYS A 83 -16.26 19.93 -10.11
CA CYS A 83 -16.60 21.26 -9.60
C CYS A 83 -16.73 21.28 -8.07
N LYS A 84 -17.41 20.28 -7.48
CA LYS A 84 -17.55 20.18 -6.02
C LYS A 84 -16.19 20.06 -5.32
N GLN A 85 -15.30 19.25 -5.86
CA GLN A 85 -13.96 19.10 -5.31
C GLN A 85 -13.13 20.38 -5.47
N LYS A 86 -13.21 21.07 -6.61
CA LYS A 86 -12.53 22.36 -6.83
C LYS A 86 -13.04 23.48 -5.94
N ASN A 87 -14.33 23.49 -5.61
CA ASN A 87 -14.88 24.47 -4.65
C ASN A 87 -14.42 24.20 -3.21
N ASN A 88 -14.14 22.93 -2.89
CA ASN A 88 -13.54 22.57 -1.59
C ASN A 88 -12.00 22.76 -1.57
N GLU A 89 -11.35 22.92 -2.72
CA GLU A 89 -9.90 23.17 -2.84
C GLU A 89 -9.51 24.64 -2.57
N ASP A 90 -10.44 25.61 -2.66
CA ASP A 90 -10.15 27.02 -2.37
C ASP A 90 -9.84 27.29 -0.87
N ASP A 91 -10.13 26.33 0.04
CA ASP A 91 -9.76 26.35 1.47
C ASP A 91 -8.48 25.55 1.79
N PHE A 92 -7.79 24.97 0.79
CA PHE A 92 -6.63 24.09 0.97
C PHE A 92 -5.35 24.74 0.44
N ILE A 93 -4.59 25.39 1.33
CA ILE A 93 -3.27 25.95 1.01
C ILE A 93 -2.35 24.86 0.41
N ASP A 94 -1.93 25.10 -0.84
CA ASP A 94 -0.70 24.67 -1.50
C ASP A 94 -0.39 23.18 -1.78
N ASN A 95 -1.40 22.34 -2.01
CA ASN A 95 -1.15 20.99 -2.56
C ASN A 95 -0.47 21.05 -3.95
N THR A 96 -0.71 22.08 -4.77
CA THR A 96 -0.11 22.13 -6.12
C THR A 96 1.41 22.32 -6.09
N SER A 97 1.97 23.06 -5.12
CA SER A 97 3.42 23.27 -5.07
C SER A 97 4.18 22.07 -4.53
N ILE A 98 3.62 21.35 -3.54
CA ILE A 98 4.25 20.11 -3.05
C ILE A 98 4.27 19.02 -4.12
N LEU A 99 3.20 18.86 -4.91
CA LEU A 99 3.18 17.88 -6.01
C LEU A 99 4.22 18.22 -7.09
N LYS A 100 4.38 19.51 -7.42
CA LYS A 100 5.43 19.98 -8.34
C LYS A 100 6.83 19.79 -7.78
N LEU A 101 7.02 19.98 -6.48
CA LEU A 101 8.29 19.74 -5.79
C LEU A 101 8.67 18.27 -5.86
N ILE A 102 7.73 17.38 -5.57
CA ILE A 102 7.92 15.92 -5.66
C ILE A 102 8.34 15.54 -7.08
N PHE A 103 7.63 16.01 -8.12
CA PHE A 103 8.04 15.72 -9.49
C PHE A 103 9.44 16.26 -9.81
N SER A 104 9.72 17.51 -9.45
CA SER A 104 11.04 18.12 -9.67
C SER A 104 12.16 17.33 -8.98
N PHE A 105 11.91 16.81 -7.77
CA PHE A 105 12.88 15.99 -7.04
C PHE A 105 13.23 14.71 -7.80
N TYR A 106 12.24 13.90 -8.19
CA TYR A 106 12.52 12.65 -8.89
C TYR A 106 13.06 12.88 -10.30
N ASP A 107 12.59 13.91 -11.02
CA ASP A 107 13.17 14.31 -12.31
C ASP A 107 14.66 14.66 -12.14
N ASN A 108 15.03 15.39 -11.08
CA ASN A 108 16.43 15.68 -10.78
C ASN A 108 17.22 14.41 -10.47
N VAL A 109 16.70 13.50 -9.62
CA VAL A 109 17.35 12.22 -9.31
C VAL A 109 17.65 11.41 -10.58
N ILE A 110 16.71 11.37 -11.53
CA ILE A 110 16.90 10.72 -12.84
C ILE A 110 18.00 11.42 -13.64
N ASN A 111 17.95 12.75 -13.73
CA ASN A 111 18.84 13.53 -14.58
C ASN A 111 20.28 13.61 -14.05
N SER A 112 20.47 13.65 -12.73
CA SER A 112 21.78 13.71 -12.08
C SER A 112 22.40 12.35 -11.80
N ASN A 113 21.70 11.26 -12.10
CA ASN A 113 22.11 9.89 -11.79
C ASN A 113 22.53 9.74 -10.30
N THR A 114 21.79 10.42 -9.42
CA THR A 114 22.10 10.44 -7.98
C THR A 114 21.93 9.04 -7.40
N SER A 115 22.85 8.63 -6.53
CA SER A 115 22.71 7.36 -5.82
C SER A 115 21.44 7.37 -4.96
N ILE A 116 20.58 6.39 -5.22
CA ILE A 116 19.30 6.16 -4.52
C ILE A 116 19.46 5.25 -3.30
N GLU A 117 20.68 4.78 -3.03
CA GLU A 117 21.00 3.91 -1.89
C GLU A 117 21.50 4.71 -0.68
N THR A 118 21.20 6.01 -0.61
CA THR A 118 21.58 6.88 0.51
C THR A 118 20.45 7.00 1.51
N LYS A 119 20.81 7.16 2.79
CA LYS A 119 19.84 7.43 3.86
C LYS A 119 18.93 8.61 3.50
N GLU A 120 19.54 9.68 3.04
CA GLU A 120 18.87 10.95 2.77
C GLU A 120 17.80 10.77 1.69
N PHE A 121 18.10 9.96 0.66
CA PHE A 121 17.11 9.60 -0.34
C PHE A 121 15.96 8.81 0.30
N TYR A 122 16.25 7.81 1.15
CA TYR A 122 15.20 7.02 1.81
C TYR A 122 14.29 7.85 2.70
N ASP A 123 14.84 8.74 3.52
CA ASP A 123 14.06 9.59 4.43
C ASP A 123 13.13 10.52 3.63
N ILE A 124 13.65 11.20 2.59
CA ILE A 124 12.83 12.04 1.70
C ILE A 124 11.78 11.21 0.97
N ASN A 125 12.18 10.04 0.47
CA ASN A 125 11.32 9.17 -0.30
C ASN A 125 10.21 8.56 0.57
N PHE A 126 10.43 8.34 1.88
CA PHE A 126 9.37 7.95 2.81
C PHE A 126 8.30 9.04 2.94
N ASP A 127 8.72 10.29 3.18
CA ASP A 127 7.80 11.43 3.31
C ASP A 127 7.04 11.71 2.00
N PHE A 128 7.73 11.63 0.86
CA PHE A 128 7.09 11.79 -0.44
C PHE A 128 6.16 10.63 -0.77
N SER A 129 6.49 9.41 -0.36
CA SER A 129 5.63 8.25 -0.56
C SER A 129 4.31 8.37 0.18
N GLU A 130 4.29 8.99 1.36
CA GLU A 130 3.04 9.35 2.04
C GLU A 130 2.16 10.20 1.13
N THR A 131 2.72 11.32 0.64
CA THR A 131 1.99 12.27 -0.21
C THR A 131 1.54 11.62 -1.53
N ILE A 132 2.40 10.78 -2.12
CA ILE A 132 2.12 10.07 -3.38
C ILE A 132 1.00 9.05 -3.18
N ILE A 133 1.16 8.15 -2.22
CA ILE A 133 0.35 6.93 -2.11
C ILE A 133 -1.00 7.22 -1.44
N THR A 134 -1.08 8.17 -0.50
CA THR A 134 -2.34 8.51 0.17
C THR A 134 -3.29 9.33 -0.71
N ASN A 135 -2.83 9.85 -1.86
CA ASN A 135 -3.63 10.56 -2.85
C ASN A 135 -3.81 9.71 -4.12
N PRO A 136 -4.97 9.06 -4.35
CA PRO A 136 -5.18 8.15 -5.48
C PRO A 136 -4.92 8.77 -6.86
N ASN A 137 -5.32 10.03 -7.05
CA ASN A 137 -5.13 10.73 -8.33
C ASN A 137 -3.65 11.03 -8.57
N PHE A 138 -2.94 11.47 -7.53
CA PHE A 138 -1.52 11.74 -7.65
C PHE A 138 -0.70 10.46 -7.80
N ALA A 139 -1.03 9.39 -7.08
CA ALA A 139 -0.40 8.08 -7.26
C ALA A 139 -0.48 7.58 -8.72
N LYS A 140 -1.66 7.73 -9.35
CA LYS A 140 -1.86 7.38 -10.76
C LYS A 140 -1.00 8.25 -11.69
N GLN A 141 -0.96 9.56 -11.46
CA GLN A 141 -0.11 10.48 -12.24
C GLN A 141 1.37 10.15 -12.08
N PHE A 142 1.81 9.86 -10.86
CA PHE A 142 3.18 9.48 -10.53
C PHE A 142 3.58 8.19 -11.27
N LEU A 143 2.73 7.17 -11.20
CA LEU A 143 2.96 5.91 -11.91
C LEU A 143 3.07 6.10 -13.43
N LEU A 144 2.18 6.90 -14.02
CA LEU A 144 2.20 7.17 -15.46
C LEU A 144 3.43 7.95 -15.90
N ARG A 145 3.83 8.98 -15.14
CA ARG A 145 5.01 9.80 -15.43
C ARG A 145 6.30 8.96 -15.40
N TYR A 146 6.43 8.10 -14.39
CA TYR A 146 7.65 7.33 -14.14
C TYR A 146 7.57 5.86 -14.59
N GLN A 147 6.63 5.50 -15.48
CA GLN A 147 6.45 4.12 -15.97
C GLN A 147 7.71 3.48 -16.56
N ASN A 148 8.64 4.28 -17.09
CA ASN A 148 9.90 3.80 -17.66
C ASN A 148 11.06 3.80 -16.65
N GLN A 149 10.81 4.21 -15.40
CA GLN A 149 11.82 4.40 -14.35
C GLN A 149 11.55 3.44 -13.18
N LYS A 150 11.74 2.14 -13.44
CA LYS A 150 11.40 1.06 -12.51
C LYS A 150 12.00 1.25 -11.11
N ASN A 151 13.25 1.72 -11.02
CA ASN A 151 13.92 1.95 -9.74
C ASN A 151 13.14 2.96 -8.87
N ILE A 152 12.73 4.09 -9.43
CA ILE A 152 11.93 5.10 -8.70
C ILE A 152 10.59 4.51 -8.24
N LEU A 153 9.90 3.82 -9.15
CA LEU A 153 8.62 3.19 -8.82
C LEU A 153 8.76 2.15 -7.71
N GLN A 154 9.84 1.38 -7.73
CA GLN A 154 10.15 0.38 -6.71
C GLN A 154 10.36 1.04 -5.33
N TYR A 155 11.07 2.16 -5.26
CA TYR A 155 11.29 2.86 -4.00
C TYR A 155 10.03 3.53 -3.43
N VAL A 156 8.99 3.75 -4.24
CA VAL A 156 7.71 4.29 -3.76
C VAL A 156 6.73 3.16 -3.41
N PHE A 157 6.37 2.33 -4.39
CA PHE A 157 5.24 1.41 -4.25
C PHE A 157 5.55 0.13 -3.46
N PRO A 158 6.47 -0.74 -3.88
CA PRO A 158 6.78 -1.97 -3.15
C PRO A 158 7.62 -1.74 -1.90
N PHE A 159 8.40 -0.65 -1.85
CA PHE A 159 9.22 -0.33 -0.67
C PHE A 159 8.38 0.20 0.49
N PHE A 160 7.30 0.95 0.22
CA PHE A 160 6.35 1.44 1.22
C PHE A 160 4.92 0.95 0.94
N PRO A 161 4.66 -0.36 1.12
CA PRO A 161 3.32 -0.91 0.95
C PRO A 161 2.32 -0.24 1.91
N TYR A 162 1.13 0.07 1.41
CA TYR A 162 0.09 0.75 2.17
C TYR A 162 -0.87 -0.26 2.81
N TYR A 163 -0.48 -0.81 3.96
CA TYR A 163 -1.26 -1.83 4.68
C TYR A 163 -2.68 -1.35 4.96
N ASN A 164 -2.87 -0.11 5.43
CA ASN A 164 -4.21 0.44 5.75
C ASN A 164 -5.23 0.33 4.60
N LYS A 165 -4.75 0.25 3.35
CA LYS A 165 -5.58 0.26 2.14
C LYS A 165 -5.35 -0.95 1.23
N CYS A 166 -4.61 -1.97 1.68
CA CYS A 166 -4.26 -3.14 0.86
C CYS A 166 -5.48 -3.99 0.44
N ALA A 167 -6.61 -3.85 1.12
CA ALA A 167 -7.88 -4.49 0.79
C ALA A 167 -8.84 -3.59 -0.02
N THR A 168 -8.48 -2.33 -0.31
CA THR A 168 -9.37 -1.38 -1.00
C THR A 168 -9.20 -1.42 -2.52
N ASP A 169 -10.29 -1.27 -3.26
CA ASP A 169 -10.28 -1.46 -4.72
C ASP A 169 -9.38 -0.46 -5.47
N TRP A 170 -9.31 0.79 -5.04
CA TRP A 170 -8.49 1.80 -5.73
C TRP A 170 -7.00 1.51 -5.59
N TYR A 171 -6.54 1.12 -4.40
CA TYR A 171 -5.15 0.84 -4.14
C TYR A 171 -4.73 -0.48 -4.79
N VAL A 172 -5.60 -1.50 -4.74
CA VAL A 172 -5.41 -2.76 -5.47
C VAL A 172 -5.23 -2.49 -6.97
N LYS A 173 -6.08 -1.67 -7.59
CA LYS A 173 -5.97 -1.30 -9.01
C LYS A 173 -4.68 -0.54 -9.34
N LEU A 174 -4.24 0.35 -8.45
CA LEU A 174 -2.97 1.05 -8.58
C LEU A 174 -1.79 0.06 -8.61
N MET A 175 -1.75 -0.87 -7.66
CA MET A 175 -0.70 -1.89 -7.60
C MET A 175 -0.76 -2.87 -8.78
N GLU A 176 -1.95 -3.27 -9.23
CA GLU A 176 -2.12 -4.05 -10.46
C GLU A 176 -1.55 -3.32 -11.68
N SER A 177 -1.77 -2.00 -11.77
CA SER A 177 -1.23 -1.16 -12.84
C SER A 177 0.29 -1.10 -12.76
N TYR A 178 0.86 -0.93 -11.57
CA TYR A 178 2.31 -0.99 -11.35
C TYR A 178 2.90 -2.34 -11.78
N LEU A 179 2.29 -3.46 -11.36
CA LEU A 179 2.75 -4.81 -11.74
C LEU A 179 2.52 -5.16 -13.22
N SER A 180 1.71 -4.37 -13.93
CA SER A 180 1.61 -4.48 -15.38
C SER A 180 2.85 -3.91 -16.08
N ILE A 181 3.51 -2.93 -15.46
CA ILE A 181 4.71 -2.24 -15.96
C ILE A 181 5.98 -2.98 -15.53
N ASP A 182 6.11 -3.30 -14.24
CA ASP A 182 7.33 -3.88 -13.68
C ASP A 182 7.26 -5.40 -13.62
N LYS A 183 8.00 -6.11 -14.49
CA LYS A 183 8.04 -7.58 -14.58
C LYS A 183 9.19 -8.23 -13.81
N THR A 184 9.91 -7.46 -13.00
CA THR A 184 11.08 -7.97 -12.27
C THR A 184 10.64 -9.09 -11.30
N PRO A 185 11.29 -10.28 -11.29
CA PRO A 185 10.78 -11.45 -10.57
C PRO A 185 10.51 -11.21 -9.08
N HIS A 186 11.47 -10.62 -8.36
CA HIS A 186 11.34 -10.33 -6.92
C HIS A 186 10.20 -9.33 -6.62
N ILE A 187 9.94 -8.37 -7.52
CA ILE A 187 8.78 -7.47 -7.43
C ILE A 187 7.47 -8.23 -7.63
N GLN A 188 7.41 -9.10 -8.66
CA GLN A 188 6.23 -9.89 -8.96
C GLN A 188 5.88 -10.83 -7.81
N VAL A 189 6.85 -11.52 -7.21
CA VAL A 189 6.63 -12.37 -6.03
C VAL A 189 6.11 -11.51 -4.87
N SER A 190 6.85 -10.47 -4.50
CA SER A 190 6.55 -9.71 -3.29
C SER A 190 5.21 -8.97 -3.33
N MET A 191 4.91 -8.29 -4.43
CA MET A 191 3.71 -7.45 -4.51
C MET A 191 2.46 -8.25 -4.86
N ASN A 192 2.55 -9.34 -5.62
CA ASN A 192 1.41 -10.23 -5.73
C ASN A 192 1.17 -10.94 -4.38
N ALA A 193 2.19 -11.27 -3.60
CA ALA A 193 2.00 -11.81 -2.25
C ALA A 193 1.33 -10.79 -1.31
N PHE A 194 1.72 -9.51 -1.40
CA PHE A 194 1.05 -8.43 -0.66
C PHE A 194 -0.41 -8.20 -1.12
N LEU A 195 -0.70 -8.31 -2.41
CA LEU A 195 -2.07 -8.28 -2.92
C LEU A 195 -2.89 -9.51 -2.50
N ALA A 196 -2.25 -10.68 -2.41
CA ALA A 196 -2.85 -11.88 -1.83
C ALA A 196 -3.19 -11.65 -0.35
N PHE A 197 -2.29 -11.03 0.42
CA PHE A 197 -2.55 -10.64 1.81
C PHE A 197 -3.82 -9.78 1.95
N GLY A 198 -3.92 -8.68 1.19
CA GLY A 198 -5.12 -7.83 1.20
C GLY A 198 -6.39 -8.56 0.72
N ALA A 199 -6.27 -9.46 -0.25
CA ALA A 199 -7.37 -10.31 -0.71
C ALA A 199 -7.82 -11.31 0.36
N PHE A 200 -6.90 -11.89 1.13
CA PHE A 200 -7.20 -12.76 2.26
C PHE A 200 -7.94 -11.99 3.36
N LEU A 201 -7.42 -10.82 3.76
CA LEU A 201 -8.04 -9.96 4.78
C LEU A 201 -9.46 -9.51 4.40
N SER A 202 -9.71 -9.26 3.11
CA SER A 202 -11.04 -8.92 2.59
C SER A 202 -11.94 -10.12 2.30
N LYS A 203 -11.51 -11.35 2.62
CA LYS A 203 -12.20 -12.62 2.36
C LYS A 203 -12.55 -12.81 0.87
N ASN A 204 -11.68 -12.35 -0.03
CA ASN A 204 -11.83 -12.48 -1.47
C ASN A 204 -10.95 -13.62 -2.02
N ASN A 205 -11.39 -14.86 -1.82
CA ASN A 205 -10.63 -16.07 -2.20
C ASN A 205 -10.28 -16.10 -3.70
N LYS A 206 -11.18 -15.60 -4.56
CA LYS A 206 -10.92 -15.52 -6.00
C LYS A 206 -9.73 -14.61 -6.32
N LYS A 207 -9.69 -13.40 -5.76
CA LYS A 207 -8.54 -12.49 -5.93
C LYS A 207 -7.28 -13.10 -5.28
N PHE A 208 -7.41 -13.70 -4.09
CA PHE A 208 -6.31 -14.37 -3.39
C PHE A 208 -5.60 -15.40 -4.28
N HIS A 209 -6.32 -16.41 -4.78
CA HIS A 209 -5.72 -17.45 -5.63
C HIS A 209 -5.16 -16.87 -6.95
N ARG A 210 -5.80 -15.84 -7.51
CA ARG A 210 -5.27 -15.15 -8.70
C ARG A 210 -3.91 -14.52 -8.44
N TYR A 211 -3.71 -13.91 -7.27
CA TYR A 211 -2.43 -13.30 -6.92
C TYR A 211 -1.39 -14.33 -6.52
N LEU A 212 -1.77 -15.36 -5.76
CA LEU A 212 -0.86 -16.43 -5.38
C LEU A 212 -0.28 -17.14 -6.61
N SER A 213 -1.13 -17.48 -7.60
CA SER A 213 -0.65 -18.08 -8.86
C SER A 213 0.35 -17.19 -9.60
N LYS A 214 0.22 -15.85 -9.52
CA LYS A 214 1.23 -14.94 -10.10
C LYS A 214 2.55 -14.96 -9.32
N CYS A 215 2.51 -15.15 -8.00
CA CYS A 215 3.74 -15.37 -7.21
C CYS A 215 4.42 -16.67 -7.64
N GLU A 216 3.65 -17.76 -7.75
CA GLU A 216 4.16 -19.09 -8.12
C GLU A 216 4.80 -19.08 -9.52
N ASN A 217 4.25 -18.32 -10.46
CA ASN A 217 4.85 -18.16 -11.79
C ASN A 217 6.17 -17.36 -11.80
N ALA A 218 6.49 -16.62 -10.74
CA ALA A 218 7.67 -15.76 -10.66
C ALA A 218 8.73 -16.24 -9.65
N ILE A 219 8.39 -17.20 -8.78
CA ILE A 219 9.24 -17.61 -7.65
C ILE A 219 10.52 -18.31 -8.10
N GLU A 220 10.46 -19.14 -9.14
CA GLU A 220 11.62 -19.87 -9.65
C GLU A 220 12.65 -18.89 -10.23
N ALA A 221 12.21 -18.01 -11.14
CA ALA A 221 13.08 -16.97 -11.71
C ALA A 221 13.71 -16.06 -10.64
N MET A 222 12.97 -15.72 -9.57
CA MET A 222 13.53 -14.97 -8.45
C MET A 222 14.62 -15.77 -7.71
N ARG A 223 14.39 -17.05 -7.46
CA ARG A 223 15.33 -17.92 -6.72
C ARG A 223 16.57 -18.31 -7.52
N GLU A 224 16.54 -18.16 -8.85
CA GLU A 224 17.73 -18.25 -9.70
C GLU A 224 18.66 -17.04 -9.52
N GLU A 225 18.10 -15.85 -9.29
CA GLU A 225 18.86 -14.60 -9.13
C GLU A 225 19.33 -14.37 -7.68
N TYR A 226 18.56 -14.83 -6.69
CA TYR A 226 18.79 -14.55 -5.28
C TYR A 226 18.68 -15.83 -4.43
N GLU A 227 19.59 -16.03 -3.48
CA GLU A 227 19.55 -17.22 -2.60
C GLU A 227 18.29 -17.25 -1.72
N PHE A 228 18.22 -16.33 -0.75
CA PHE A 228 17.02 -16.03 0.03
C PHE A 228 16.84 -14.52 0.07
N PHE A 229 15.98 -14.00 -0.81
CA PHE A 229 15.62 -12.59 -0.77
C PHE A 229 14.53 -12.41 0.29
N TYR A 230 14.86 -11.78 1.43
CA TYR A 230 13.97 -11.78 2.59
C TYR A 230 12.59 -11.15 2.32
N TRP A 231 12.52 -9.97 1.72
CA TRP A 231 11.23 -9.27 1.61
C TRP A 231 10.19 -9.97 0.69
N PRO A 232 10.53 -10.60 -0.46
CA PRO A 232 9.56 -11.37 -1.25
C PRO A 232 9.33 -12.77 -0.67
N GLU A 233 10.38 -13.45 -0.20
CA GLU A 233 10.25 -14.82 0.35
C GLU A 233 9.34 -14.84 1.58
N THR A 234 9.51 -13.88 2.50
CA THR A 234 8.70 -13.82 3.72
C THR A 234 7.23 -13.51 3.42
N ARG A 235 6.93 -12.59 2.48
CA ARG A 235 5.55 -12.34 2.03
C ARG A 235 4.96 -13.54 1.28
N TYR A 236 5.77 -14.25 0.51
CA TYR A 236 5.34 -15.47 -0.16
C TYR A 236 5.02 -16.58 0.85
N ALA A 237 5.80 -16.73 1.92
CA ALA A 237 5.51 -17.64 3.02
C ALA A 237 4.14 -17.35 3.65
N VAL A 238 3.85 -16.07 3.95
CA VAL A 238 2.54 -15.62 4.45
C VAL A 238 1.41 -16.06 3.50
N ALA A 239 1.57 -15.86 2.19
CA ALA A 239 0.58 -16.24 1.22
C ALA A 239 0.36 -17.77 1.17
N LYS A 240 1.41 -18.59 1.31
CA LYS A 240 1.29 -20.05 1.37
C LYS A 240 0.62 -20.53 2.67
N ILE A 241 0.91 -19.90 3.81
CA ILE A 241 0.22 -20.18 5.08
C ILE A 241 -1.28 -19.89 4.95
N PHE A 242 -1.64 -18.74 4.35
CA PHE A 242 -3.05 -18.40 4.09
C PHE A 242 -3.74 -19.41 3.16
N GLU A 243 -3.04 -19.91 2.13
CA GLU A 243 -3.60 -20.94 1.26
C GLU A 243 -3.90 -22.24 2.02
N ALA A 244 -2.95 -22.72 2.82
CA ALA A 244 -3.14 -23.92 3.63
C ALA A 244 -4.25 -23.74 4.68
N SER A 245 -4.35 -22.55 5.29
CA SER A 245 -5.42 -22.19 6.21
C SER A 245 -6.80 -22.20 5.53
N LEU A 246 -6.92 -21.67 4.31
CA LEU A 246 -8.18 -21.73 3.55
C LEU A 246 -8.62 -23.17 3.22
N GLN A 247 -7.69 -24.13 3.23
CA GLN A 247 -7.94 -25.55 3.04
C GLN A 247 -8.19 -26.29 4.38
N ASN A 248 -8.07 -25.60 5.51
CA ASN A 248 -8.07 -26.18 6.86
C ASN A 248 -6.99 -27.27 7.05
N ASP A 249 -5.86 -27.15 6.35
CA ASP A 249 -4.76 -28.13 6.41
C ASP A 249 -3.65 -27.63 7.36
N ARG A 250 -3.84 -27.93 8.65
CA ARG A 250 -2.87 -27.58 9.70
C ARG A 250 -1.51 -28.25 9.51
N ASN A 251 -1.48 -29.49 9.00
CA ASN A 251 -0.22 -30.18 8.73
C ASN A 251 0.55 -29.48 7.60
N LYS A 252 -0.16 -28.99 6.58
CA LYS A 252 0.45 -28.22 5.51
C LYS A 252 0.97 -26.87 5.99
N ILE A 253 0.27 -26.19 6.92
CA ILE A 253 0.78 -24.97 7.57
C ILE A 253 2.13 -25.25 8.23
N LEU A 254 2.23 -26.29 9.07
CA LEU A 254 3.48 -26.66 9.75
C LEU A 254 4.59 -27.00 8.76
N SER A 255 4.28 -27.80 7.73
CA SER A 255 5.24 -28.14 6.67
C SER A 255 5.77 -26.92 5.92
N ILE A 256 4.92 -25.91 5.66
CA ILE A 256 5.33 -24.66 5.03
C ILE A 256 6.26 -23.88 5.96
N ILE A 257 5.90 -23.74 7.24
CA ILE A 257 6.72 -23.04 8.23
C ILE A 257 8.12 -23.67 8.30
N ASP A 258 8.19 -25.00 8.42
CA ASP A 258 9.46 -25.74 8.47
C ASP A 258 10.29 -25.53 7.19
N GLU A 259 9.67 -25.59 6.01
CA GLU A 259 10.36 -25.38 4.73
C GLU A 259 11.02 -24.00 4.65
N PHE A 260 10.29 -22.94 5.02
CA PHE A 260 10.82 -21.57 4.97
C PHE A 260 11.87 -21.32 6.05
N ILE A 261 11.71 -21.87 7.25
CA ILE A 261 12.72 -21.78 8.31
C ILE A 261 14.01 -22.48 7.89
N GLN A 262 13.92 -23.68 7.28
CA GLN A 262 15.08 -24.40 6.78
C GLN A 262 15.81 -23.62 5.67
N ARG A 263 15.07 -23.05 4.72
CA ARG A 263 15.65 -22.17 3.67
C ARG A 263 16.39 -20.98 4.28
N ASN A 264 15.74 -20.28 5.22
CA ASN A 264 16.29 -19.14 5.93
C ASN A 264 17.58 -19.49 6.70
N ASN A 265 17.59 -20.63 7.41
CA ASN A 265 18.76 -21.10 8.15
C ASN A 265 19.92 -21.50 7.24
N LYS A 266 19.64 -22.09 6.07
CA LYS A 266 20.67 -22.44 5.09
C LYS A 266 21.40 -21.19 4.59
N THR A 267 20.68 -20.11 4.30
CA THR A 267 21.30 -18.86 3.84
C THR A 267 22.12 -18.16 4.92
N ASN A 268 21.70 -18.25 6.18
CA ASN A 268 22.47 -17.69 7.31
C ASN A 268 23.83 -18.37 7.54
N SER A 269 23.98 -19.64 7.12
CA SER A 269 25.26 -20.35 7.23
C SER A 269 26.38 -19.80 6.31
N ASN A 270 26.04 -18.92 5.36
CA ASN A 270 26.98 -18.29 4.42
C ASN A 270 27.55 -16.93 4.91
N GLY A 271 27.33 -16.55 6.18
CA GLY A 271 27.98 -15.39 6.81
C GLY A 271 27.34 -14.02 6.54
N ILE A 272 26.11 -13.96 6.00
CA ILE A 272 25.37 -12.72 5.77
C ILE A 272 24.42 -12.44 6.95
N ILE A 273 24.87 -11.53 7.81
CA ILE A 273 24.20 -10.75 8.89
C ILE A 273 22.77 -11.15 9.34
N HIS A 274 22.68 -11.55 10.62
CA HIS A 274 21.53 -11.94 11.46
C HIS A 274 20.27 -11.05 11.51
N THR A 275 20.21 -9.86 10.88
CA THR A 275 19.14 -8.89 11.15
C THR A 275 17.85 -9.06 10.35
N GLU A 276 17.85 -9.88 9.30
CA GLU A 276 16.67 -10.11 8.44
C GLU A 276 16.01 -11.48 8.71
N THR A 277 16.71 -12.37 9.42
CA THR A 277 16.21 -13.68 9.88
C THR A 277 14.93 -13.58 10.70
N GLU A 278 14.87 -12.60 11.61
CA GLU A 278 13.72 -12.36 12.49
C GLU A 278 12.46 -11.98 11.69
N LEU A 279 12.63 -11.34 10.53
CA LEU A 279 11.53 -10.87 9.70
C LEU A 279 10.64 -12.02 9.21
N LEU A 280 11.23 -13.17 8.88
CA LEU A 280 10.46 -14.35 8.49
C LEU A 280 9.56 -14.80 9.63
N TYR A 281 10.15 -15.00 10.80
CA TYR A 281 9.44 -15.47 11.99
C TYR A 281 8.28 -14.55 12.35
N PHE A 282 8.51 -13.24 12.32
CA PHE A 282 7.44 -12.30 12.64
C PHE A 282 6.32 -12.30 11.60
N ASN A 283 6.64 -12.35 10.31
CA ASN A 283 5.63 -12.42 9.26
C ASN A 283 4.82 -13.72 9.35
N ILE A 284 5.45 -14.84 9.75
CA ILE A 284 4.77 -16.11 10.04
C ILE A 284 3.81 -15.95 11.23
N CYS A 285 4.27 -15.41 12.36
CA CYS A 285 3.39 -15.17 13.52
C CYS A 285 2.21 -14.26 13.17
N ASN A 286 2.46 -13.19 12.42
CA ASN A 286 1.43 -12.28 11.94
C ASN A 286 0.40 -13.01 11.05
N ALA A 287 0.85 -13.85 10.12
CA ALA A 287 -0.03 -14.67 9.30
C ALA A 287 -0.90 -15.61 10.16
N LEU A 288 -0.30 -16.31 11.11
CA LEU A 288 -1.00 -17.25 11.99
C LEU A 288 -2.03 -16.56 12.89
N ILE A 289 -1.77 -15.33 13.34
CA ILE A 289 -2.78 -14.52 14.05
C ILE A 289 -3.97 -14.25 13.14
N TRP A 290 -3.74 -13.88 11.87
CA TRP A 290 -4.81 -13.64 10.91
C TRP A 290 -5.56 -14.90 10.46
N THR A 291 -4.99 -16.09 10.63
CA THR A 291 -5.69 -17.37 10.42
C THR A 291 -6.44 -17.83 11.67
N GLY A 292 -6.15 -17.26 12.84
CA GLY A 292 -6.70 -17.67 14.13
C GLY A 292 -5.93 -18.82 14.79
N ASP A 293 -4.78 -19.22 14.23
CA ASP A 293 -3.94 -20.31 14.75
C ASP A 293 -2.97 -19.81 15.84
N PHE A 294 -3.51 -19.23 16.93
CA PHE A 294 -2.71 -18.59 17.98
C PHE A 294 -1.73 -19.54 18.68
N ASP A 295 -2.10 -20.81 18.86
CA ASP A 295 -1.23 -21.81 19.47
C ASP A 295 0.04 -22.04 18.62
N ILE A 296 -0.11 -22.18 17.31
CA ILE A 296 1.04 -22.33 16.39
C ILE A 296 1.85 -21.03 16.37
N ALA A 297 1.18 -19.87 16.35
CA ALA A 297 1.85 -18.58 16.39
C ALA A 297 2.75 -18.45 17.62
N ASN A 298 2.29 -18.95 18.77
CA ASN A 298 3.02 -18.95 20.02
C ASN A 298 4.13 -20.01 20.09
N GLU A 299 3.93 -21.20 19.53
CA GLU A 299 4.99 -22.20 19.39
C GLU A 299 6.15 -21.66 18.53
N VAL A 300 5.83 -21.09 17.37
CA VAL A 300 6.81 -20.41 16.51
C VAL A 300 7.49 -19.29 17.30
N TYR A 301 6.71 -18.41 17.95
CA TYR A 301 7.25 -17.32 18.78
C TYR A 301 8.26 -17.79 19.82
N ASN A 302 7.89 -18.77 20.65
CA ASN A 302 8.74 -19.26 21.71
C ASN A 302 9.99 -19.98 21.18
N ALA A 303 9.91 -20.61 20.00
CA ALA A 303 11.05 -21.28 19.38
C ALA A 303 12.16 -20.30 18.95
N PHE A 304 11.84 -19.05 18.60
CA PHE A 304 12.84 -18.04 18.22
C PHE A 304 13.04 -16.92 19.25
N LYS A 305 12.18 -16.82 20.28
CA LYS A 305 12.26 -15.76 21.30
C LYS A 305 13.59 -15.79 22.07
N SER A 306 14.15 -16.98 22.35
CA SER A 306 15.47 -17.10 23.00
C SER A 306 16.56 -16.42 22.19
N ASP A 307 16.57 -16.65 20.88
CA ASP A 307 17.57 -16.13 19.95
C ASP A 307 17.51 -14.60 19.83
N ILE A 308 16.32 -14.04 20.06
CA ILE A 308 16.05 -12.60 20.15
C ILE A 308 16.55 -12.00 21.47
N ILE A 309 16.28 -12.68 22.60
CA ILE A 309 16.64 -12.17 23.94
C ILE A 309 18.16 -12.19 24.13
N GLU A 310 18.84 -13.22 23.65
CA GLU A 310 20.31 -13.33 23.71
C GLU A 310 21.01 -12.20 22.92
N GLN A 311 20.33 -11.61 21.92
CA GLN A 311 20.85 -10.49 21.12
C GLN A 311 20.64 -9.10 21.77
N ASN A 312 20.16 -9.02 23.02
CA ASN A 312 20.08 -7.79 23.85
C ASN A 312 19.33 -6.58 23.24
N HIS A 313 18.57 -6.78 22.16
CA HIS A 313 17.92 -5.68 21.45
C HIS A 313 16.57 -6.13 20.91
N ILE A 314 15.45 -5.83 21.57
CA ILE A 314 14.18 -5.67 20.84
C ILE A 314 13.16 -4.73 21.50
N PHE A 315 13.11 -4.58 22.82
CA PHE A 315 12.04 -3.74 23.40
C PHE A 315 12.36 -2.24 23.52
N CYS A 316 13.63 -1.83 23.65
CA CYS A 316 13.98 -0.42 23.94
C CYS A 316 14.83 0.29 22.88
N ASN A 317 15.36 -0.43 21.87
CA ASN A 317 16.35 0.11 20.93
C ASN A 317 16.00 -0.22 19.46
N ILE A 318 14.72 -0.14 19.06
CA ILE A 318 14.27 -0.15 17.64
C ILE A 318 14.66 1.18 16.94
N SER A 319 15.83 1.72 17.27
CA SER A 319 16.38 2.91 16.64
C SER A 319 17.74 2.57 16.04
N LYS A 320 17.84 2.76 14.71
CA LYS A 320 19.02 3.22 13.93
C LYS A 320 19.49 2.38 12.74
N LYS A 321 18.83 1.28 12.32
CA LYS A 321 19.14 0.65 11.01
C LYS A 321 17.94 0.65 10.05
N TYR A 322 18.14 1.25 8.88
CA TYR A 322 17.12 1.72 7.93
C TYR A 322 16.11 0.66 7.43
N ILE A 323 16.57 -0.57 7.19
CA ILE A 323 15.70 -1.69 6.75
C ILE A 323 15.02 -2.37 7.97
N LYS A 324 15.69 -2.36 9.13
CA LYS A 324 15.24 -2.97 10.38
C LYS A 324 13.94 -2.33 10.90
N ASN A 325 13.62 -1.09 10.54
CA ASN A 325 12.46 -0.38 11.11
C ASN A 325 11.13 -0.58 10.37
N ARG A 326 11.14 -1.03 9.10
CA ARG A 326 9.91 -1.05 8.27
C ARG A 326 8.99 -2.20 8.64
N ASP A 327 9.45 -3.42 8.41
CA ASP A 327 8.60 -4.59 8.60
C ASP A 327 8.62 -5.05 10.06
N LEU A 328 9.69 -4.78 10.83
CA LEU A 328 9.74 -5.13 12.26
C LEU A 328 8.73 -4.37 13.12
N LYS A 329 8.28 -3.18 12.72
CA LYS A 329 7.28 -2.41 13.48
C LYS A 329 5.89 -3.02 13.37
N VAL A 330 5.43 -3.32 12.14
CA VAL A 330 4.20 -4.08 11.87
C VAL A 330 4.21 -5.42 12.60
N ASN A 331 5.39 -6.01 12.67
CA ASN A 331 5.63 -7.30 13.30
C ASN A 331 5.74 -7.26 14.83
N GLY A 332 6.21 -6.14 15.41
CA GLY A 332 6.22 -5.92 16.85
C GLY A 332 4.81 -5.96 17.45
N LEU A 333 3.79 -5.57 16.69
CA LEU A 333 2.38 -5.65 17.10
C LEU A 333 1.90 -7.09 17.27
N ALA A 334 2.28 -7.97 16.33
CA ALA A 334 1.95 -9.40 16.40
C ALA A 334 2.56 -10.03 17.65
N LEU A 335 3.80 -9.65 18.00
CA LEU A 335 4.45 -10.11 19.22
C LEU A 335 3.78 -9.59 20.48
N THR A 336 3.49 -8.28 20.54
CA THR A 336 2.78 -7.67 21.67
C THR A 336 1.43 -8.35 21.88
N PHE A 337 0.70 -8.64 20.80
CA PHE A 337 -0.53 -9.41 20.88
C PHE A 337 -0.30 -10.81 21.45
N LEU A 338 0.68 -11.58 20.97
CA LEU A 338 0.94 -12.94 21.47
C LEU A 338 1.37 -12.95 22.95
N GLU A 339 2.19 -12.00 23.36
CA GLU A 339 2.56 -11.80 24.77
C GLU A 339 1.32 -11.54 25.63
N ASN A 340 0.45 -10.62 25.19
CA ASN A 340 -0.78 -10.29 25.90
C ASN A 340 -1.77 -11.45 25.93
N PHE A 341 -1.77 -12.28 24.87
CA PHE A 341 -2.65 -13.44 24.75
C PHE A 341 -2.24 -14.60 25.65
N HIS A 342 -0.94 -14.89 25.77
CA HIS A 342 -0.46 -16.04 26.55
C HIS A 342 -0.02 -15.70 27.98
N ASN A 343 0.59 -14.54 28.22
CA ASN A 343 1.29 -14.28 29.48
C ASN A 343 0.50 -13.44 30.50
N GLN A 344 -0.75 -13.04 30.19
CA GLN A 344 -1.66 -12.24 31.05
C GLN A 344 -1.09 -10.92 31.61
N ASN A 345 0.16 -10.59 31.31
CA ASN A 345 0.81 -9.33 31.65
C ASN A 345 0.67 -8.41 30.45
N TYR A 346 -0.20 -7.39 30.58
CA TYR A 346 -0.39 -6.43 29.51
C TYR A 346 0.90 -5.66 29.21
N ILE A 347 1.38 -5.80 27.99
CA ILE A 347 2.46 -5.04 27.38
C ILE A 347 1.83 -4.06 26.40
N GLU A 348 2.09 -2.78 26.62
CA GLU A 348 1.74 -1.72 25.68
C GLU A 348 2.78 -1.66 24.55
N TYR A 349 2.33 -1.60 23.31
CA TYR A 349 3.21 -1.33 22.17
C TYR A 349 3.63 0.14 22.17
N LYS A 350 4.93 0.42 22.23
CA LYS A 350 5.50 1.80 22.29
C LYS A 350 6.12 2.28 20.97
N GLY A 351 5.69 1.73 19.83
CA GLY A 351 6.21 2.14 18.52
C GLY A 351 5.68 3.49 18.05
N VAL A 352 6.45 4.16 17.19
CA VAL A 352 6.00 5.35 16.47
C VAL A 352 5.18 4.92 15.26
N SER A 353 3.87 5.18 15.32
CA SER A 353 2.92 4.92 14.24
C SER A 353 3.33 5.63 12.94
N GLN A 354 3.13 4.97 11.80
CA GLN A 354 3.39 5.53 10.48
C GLN A 354 2.15 5.51 9.60
N TRP A 355 2.12 6.44 8.64
CA TRP A 355 1.00 6.67 7.73
C TRP A 355 0.54 5.41 6.98
N ASN A 356 1.45 4.47 6.71
CA ASN A 356 1.17 3.31 5.86
C ASN A 356 0.59 2.09 6.62
N TYR A 357 0.60 2.09 7.96
CA TYR A 357 0.09 0.98 8.77
C TYR A 357 -0.63 1.41 10.06
N SER A 358 -0.91 2.70 10.28
CA SER A 358 -1.61 3.18 11.48
C SER A 358 -2.99 2.53 11.74
N ASP A 359 -3.82 2.31 10.72
CA ASP A 359 -5.10 1.61 10.90
C ASP A 359 -4.87 0.12 11.20
N TYR A 360 -3.85 -0.47 10.58
CA TYR A 360 -3.44 -1.84 10.85
C TYR A 360 -2.94 -2.01 12.30
N GLU A 361 -2.15 -1.06 12.80
CA GLU A 361 -1.73 -0.95 14.20
C GLU A 361 -2.92 -0.90 15.15
N ASN A 362 -3.89 -0.02 14.86
CA ASN A 362 -5.09 0.10 15.68
C ASN A 362 -5.87 -1.21 15.76
N VAL A 363 -5.87 -2.03 14.70
CA VAL A 363 -6.50 -3.36 14.76
C VAL A 363 -5.80 -4.26 15.78
N PHE A 364 -4.47 -4.37 15.72
CA PHE A 364 -3.71 -5.23 16.65
C PHE A 364 -3.73 -4.70 18.09
N GLN A 365 -3.73 -3.39 18.28
CA GLN A 365 -3.88 -2.79 19.60
C GLN A 365 -5.25 -3.11 20.19
N ASN A 366 -6.33 -2.97 19.42
CA ASN A 366 -7.67 -3.33 19.88
C ASN A 366 -7.82 -4.85 20.11
N PHE A 367 -7.14 -5.71 19.34
CA PHE A 367 -7.07 -7.14 19.66
C PHE A 367 -6.39 -7.38 21.01
N SER A 368 -5.25 -6.74 21.25
CA SER A 368 -4.53 -6.84 22.52
C SER A 368 -5.38 -6.34 23.70
N ASP A 369 -6.01 -5.18 23.53
CA ASP A 369 -6.88 -4.57 24.54
C ASP A 369 -8.10 -5.45 24.84
N LEU A 370 -8.67 -6.11 23.83
CA LEU A 370 -9.79 -7.03 24.01
C LEU A 370 -9.39 -8.26 24.81
N VAL A 371 -8.20 -8.81 24.56
CA VAL A 371 -7.69 -9.98 25.27
C VAL A 371 -7.35 -9.64 26.72
N SER A 372 -6.79 -8.47 26.96
CA SER A 372 -6.44 -8.00 28.32
C SER A 372 -7.60 -7.38 29.09
N ALA A 373 -8.73 -7.07 28.43
CA ALA A 373 -9.91 -6.55 29.11
C ALA A 373 -10.57 -7.62 29.98
N ASP A 374 -10.95 -7.23 31.21
CA ASP A 374 -11.74 -8.07 32.11
C ASP A 374 -12.98 -8.59 31.39
N LYS A 375 -13.20 -9.91 31.46
CA LYS A 375 -14.36 -10.60 30.87
C LYS A 375 -15.68 -10.07 31.42
N PHE A 376 -15.68 -9.50 32.64
CA PHE A 376 -16.86 -8.93 33.27
C PHE A 376 -17.05 -7.43 32.99
N ASP A 377 -16.07 -6.74 32.41
CA ASP A 377 -16.23 -5.35 31.94
C ASP A 377 -16.88 -5.34 30.54
N ILE A 378 -18.18 -5.63 30.53
CA ILE A 378 -18.98 -5.74 29.31
C ILE A 378 -18.93 -4.43 28.51
N SER A 379 -18.98 -3.28 29.19
CA SER A 379 -18.97 -1.96 28.56
C SER A 379 -17.67 -1.70 27.79
N LYS A 380 -16.50 -1.98 28.41
CA LYS A 380 -15.20 -1.84 27.74
C LYS A 380 -15.09 -2.79 26.55
N ARG A 381 -15.48 -4.06 26.71
CA ARG A 381 -15.43 -5.05 25.62
C ARG A 381 -16.34 -4.66 24.44
N ILE A 382 -17.53 -4.11 24.71
CA ILE A 382 -18.43 -3.60 23.66
C ILE A 382 -17.78 -2.43 22.93
N SER A 383 -17.16 -1.49 23.65
CA SER A 383 -16.47 -0.34 23.05
C SER A 383 -15.35 -0.79 22.09
N ILE A 384 -14.47 -1.69 22.54
CA ILE A 384 -13.37 -2.21 21.72
C ILE A 384 -13.90 -2.95 20.47
N LYS A 385 -14.94 -3.77 20.62
CA LYS A 385 -15.58 -4.45 19.48
C LYS A 385 -16.21 -3.47 18.50
N SER A 386 -16.77 -2.36 18.97
CA SER A 386 -17.29 -1.30 18.10
C SER A 386 -16.18 -0.64 17.28
N GLU A 387 -15.02 -0.37 17.88
CA GLU A 387 -13.87 0.18 17.18
C GLU A 387 -13.34 -0.80 16.12
N LEU A 388 -13.24 -2.09 16.44
CA LEU A 388 -12.86 -3.13 15.47
C LEU A 388 -13.85 -3.25 14.30
N ASN A 389 -15.14 -3.06 14.54
CA ASN A 389 -16.15 -2.99 13.48
C ASN A 389 -15.95 -1.76 12.58
N TYR A 390 -15.72 -0.59 13.17
CA TYR A 390 -15.38 0.63 12.42
C TYR A 390 -14.11 0.45 11.57
N LEU A 391 -13.05 -0.13 12.14
CA LEU A 391 -11.82 -0.45 11.43
C LEU A 391 -12.04 -1.45 10.30
N THR A 392 -12.94 -2.43 10.47
CA THR A 392 -13.34 -3.38 9.42
C THR A 392 -13.92 -2.63 8.20
N GLU A 393 -14.81 -1.66 8.43
CA GLU A 393 -15.41 -0.84 7.36
C GLU A 393 -14.38 0.09 6.71
N LYS A 394 -13.53 0.73 7.50
CA LYS A 394 -12.51 1.69 7.05
C LYS A 394 -11.42 1.07 6.18
N THR A 395 -10.99 -0.14 6.53
CA THR A 395 -9.86 -0.84 5.89
C THR A 395 -10.30 -1.89 4.87
N GLY A 396 -11.49 -2.46 5.04
CA GLY A 396 -11.96 -3.61 4.29
C GLY A 396 -11.50 -4.96 4.86
N PHE A 397 -10.89 -5.00 6.06
CA PHE A 397 -10.37 -6.22 6.70
C PHE A 397 -11.47 -7.05 7.34
N LYS A 398 -12.29 -7.69 6.51
CA LYS A 398 -13.36 -8.59 6.95
C LYS A 398 -12.89 -9.75 7.82
N LYS A 399 -11.60 -10.13 7.76
CA LYS A 399 -10.99 -11.14 8.63
C LYS A 399 -11.04 -10.80 10.12
N ILE A 400 -11.16 -9.52 10.50
CA ILE A 400 -11.37 -9.12 11.89
C ILE A 400 -12.57 -9.86 12.51
N GLN A 401 -13.64 -10.08 11.73
CA GLN A 401 -14.85 -10.77 12.19
C GLN A 401 -14.64 -12.28 12.41
N ASP A 402 -13.64 -12.87 11.76
CA ASP A 402 -13.28 -14.28 11.98
C ASP A 402 -12.42 -14.44 13.24
N ILE A 403 -11.67 -13.40 13.61
CA ILE A 403 -10.80 -13.35 14.79
C ILE A 403 -11.55 -13.00 16.07
N LEU A 404 -12.51 -12.07 16.01
CA LEU A 404 -13.28 -11.60 17.17
C LEU A 404 -13.89 -12.69 18.08
N PRO A 405 -14.42 -13.82 17.56
CA PRO A 405 -14.94 -14.90 18.40
C PRO A 405 -13.86 -15.68 19.16
N LEU A 406 -12.59 -15.55 18.78
CA LEU A 406 -11.44 -16.23 19.37
C LEU A 406 -10.80 -15.42 20.52
N LEU A 407 -11.24 -14.17 20.75
CA LEU A 407 -10.76 -13.21 21.76
C LEU A 407 -11.85 -12.87 22.80
#